data_AF-A0A0K8SK01-F1
#
_entry.id   AF-A0A0K8SK01-F1
#
_cell.length_a   1.000
_cell.length_b   1.000
_cell.length_c   1.000
_cell.angle_alpha   90.00
_cell.angle_beta   90.00
_cell.angle_gamma   90.00
#
_symmetry.space_group_name_H-M   'P 1'
#
loop_
_entity.id
_entity.type
_entity.pdbx_description
1 polymer ?
#
loop_
_entity_poly.entity_id
_entity_poly.type
_entity_poly.pdbx_seq_one_letter_code
_entity_poly.pdbx_strand_id
1 'polypeptide(L)'
;DAFLRKIEVMNLESSKPDRQVLVGESHLESVFGLTYFANYLFWTELQNGTITSYNLADGNMTVLSVQNPPLFEIKAFDTKSQQDVVLCQNDTCPHLCLLTVGRKVVCACADGYEGTNCTERISPTCRSTEFKCQSSSKCIHHSLVCDGESHCADNSDEALAPNG
;
A
#
# COMPACT_ATOMS: atom_id res chain seq x y z
N ASP A 1 -6.77 -7.29 -15.60
CA ASP A 1 -8.11 -6.87 -15.15
C ASP A 1 -9.00 -8.10 -15.13
N ALA A 2 -9.50 -8.46 -13.94
CA ALA A 2 -10.32 -9.65 -13.75
C ALA A 2 -11.75 -9.48 -14.29
N PHE A 3 -12.27 -8.25 -14.35
CA PHE A 3 -13.60 -7.96 -14.92
C PHE A 3 -13.53 -7.89 -16.44
N LEU A 4 -12.56 -7.15 -16.99
CA LEU A 4 -12.34 -7.01 -18.43
C LEU A 4 -11.57 -8.19 -19.06
N ARG A 5 -11.25 -9.22 -18.25
CA ARG A 5 -10.60 -10.48 -18.68
C ARG A 5 -9.41 -10.28 -19.61
N LYS A 6 -8.47 -9.44 -19.18
CA LYS A 6 -7.28 -9.11 -19.98
C LYS A 6 -6.03 -8.87 -19.16
N ILE A 7 -4.88 -9.19 -19.75
CA ILE A 7 -3.55 -8.84 -19.25
C ILE A 7 -2.94 -7.82 -20.22
N GLU A 8 -2.44 -6.72 -19.67
CA GLU A 8 -1.99 -5.55 -20.42
C GLU A 8 -0.62 -5.11 -19.92
N VAL A 9 0.13 -4.44 -20.81
CA VAL A 9 1.45 -3.88 -20.52
C VAL A 9 1.49 -2.41 -20.92
N MET A 10 2.34 -1.64 -20.24
CA MET A 10 2.62 -0.24 -20.57
C MET A 10 4.07 0.09 -20.22
N ASN A 11 4.65 1.05 -20.93
CA ASN A 11 5.99 1.55 -20.65
C ASN A 11 5.93 2.69 -19.63
N LEU A 12 6.61 2.50 -18.50
CA LEU A 12 6.68 3.47 -17.41
C LEU A 12 7.53 4.71 -17.73
N GLU A 13 8.41 4.65 -18.73
CA GLU A 13 9.31 5.74 -19.12
C GLU A 13 8.72 6.63 -20.24
N SER A 14 7.67 6.17 -20.91
CA SER A 14 7.11 6.87 -22.05
C SER A 14 6.26 8.07 -21.61
N SER A 15 6.52 9.24 -22.20
CA SER A 15 5.71 10.45 -21.96
C SER A 15 4.33 10.40 -22.65
N LYS A 16 4.05 9.35 -23.41
CA LYS A 16 2.78 9.10 -24.10
C LYS A 16 2.30 7.70 -23.72
N PRO A 17 1.02 7.51 -23.34
CA PRO A 17 0.51 6.19 -22.99
C PRO A 17 0.62 5.24 -24.19
N ASP A 18 1.38 4.16 -24.04
CA ASP A 18 1.64 3.14 -25.05
C ASP A 18 1.06 1.76 -24.64
N ARG A 19 -0.05 1.81 -23.91
CA ARG A 19 -0.74 0.64 -23.36
C ARG A 19 -1.13 -0.38 -24.44
N GLN A 20 -0.78 -1.64 -24.23
CA GLN A 20 -1.04 -2.75 -25.14
C GLN A 20 -1.71 -3.93 -24.41
N VAL A 21 -2.62 -4.61 -25.11
CA VAL A 21 -3.25 -5.84 -24.62
C VAL A 21 -2.44 -7.04 -25.10
N LEU A 22 -1.98 -7.88 -24.17
CA LEU A 22 -1.20 -9.08 -24.46
C LEU A 22 -2.08 -10.32 -24.54
N VAL A 23 -3.02 -10.46 -23.61
CA VAL A 23 -3.94 -11.60 -23.51
C VAL A 23 -5.35 -11.07 -23.31
N GLY A 24 -6.31 -11.58 -24.09
CA GLY A 24 -7.71 -11.15 -24.09
C GLY A 24 -8.70 -12.22 -23.59
N GLU A 25 -10.00 -11.93 -23.78
CA GLU A 25 -11.13 -12.55 -23.08
C GLU A 25 -11.26 -14.08 -23.22
N SER A 26 -10.81 -14.68 -24.32
CA SER A 26 -11.00 -16.12 -24.59
C SER A 26 -10.18 -17.04 -23.69
N HIS A 27 -9.23 -16.50 -22.92
CA HIS A 27 -8.26 -17.29 -22.16
C HIS A 27 -8.21 -16.97 -20.66
N LEU A 28 -9.06 -16.06 -20.16
CA LEU A 28 -8.99 -15.56 -18.80
C LEU A 28 -10.38 -15.52 -18.14
N GLU A 29 -10.58 -16.30 -17.09
CA GLU A 29 -11.81 -16.27 -16.29
C GLU A 29 -11.64 -15.40 -15.04
N SER A 30 -10.73 -15.76 -14.13
CA SER A 30 -10.50 -15.03 -12.88
C SER A 30 -9.01 -14.93 -12.54
N VAL A 31 -8.27 -14.09 -13.26
CA VAL A 31 -6.85 -13.84 -12.94
C VAL A 31 -6.74 -13.07 -11.63
N PHE A 32 -5.90 -13.54 -10.69
CA PHE A 32 -5.72 -12.90 -9.39
C PHE A 32 -4.28 -12.41 -9.17
N GLY A 33 -3.31 -13.32 -9.14
CA GLY A 33 -1.90 -13.01 -8.99
C GLY A 33 -1.22 -12.89 -10.34
N LEU A 34 -0.28 -11.95 -10.49
CA LEU A 34 0.54 -11.76 -11.69
C LEU A 34 1.97 -11.43 -11.27
N THR A 35 2.95 -12.06 -11.90
CA THR A 35 4.36 -11.75 -11.70
C THR A 35 5.12 -11.79 -13.02
N TYR A 36 6.19 -11.03 -13.12
CA TYR A 36 7.09 -11.00 -14.27
C TYR A 36 8.46 -11.54 -13.85
N PHE A 37 9.03 -12.43 -14.66
CA PHE A 37 10.41 -12.86 -14.48
C PHE A 37 11.00 -13.37 -15.80
N ALA A 38 12.24 -12.97 -16.09
CA ALA A 38 13.04 -13.47 -17.20
C ALA A 38 12.31 -13.49 -18.56
N ASN A 39 11.57 -12.42 -18.91
CA ASN A 39 10.78 -12.29 -20.14
C ASN A 39 9.50 -13.15 -20.21
N TYR A 40 9.06 -13.71 -19.09
CA TYR A 40 7.78 -14.38 -18.95
C TYR A 40 6.86 -13.62 -18.00
N LEU A 41 5.57 -13.64 -18.32
CA LEU A 41 4.51 -13.34 -17.38
C LEU A 41 3.99 -14.66 -16.81
N PHE A 42 3.71 -14.66 -15.51
CA PHE A 42 3.07 -15.78 -14.84
C PHE A 42 1.87 -15.28 -14.07
N TRP A 43 0.75 -15.98 -14.14
CA TRP A 43 -0.43 -15.64 -13.36
C TRP A 43 -1.13 -16.86 -12.78
N THR A 44 -1.88 -16.59 -11.71
CA THR A 44 -2.77 -17.55 -11.07
C THR A 44 -4.20 -17.27 -11.51
N GLU A 45 -4.94 -18.34 -11.75
CA GLU A 45 -6.38 -18.29 -12.00
C GLU A 45 -7.10 -18.80 -10.73
N LEU A 46 -7.97 -17.94 -10.18
CA LEU A 46 -8.50 -18.07 -8.83
C LEU A 46 -9.36 -19.32 -8.64
N GLN A 47 -10.17 -19.71 -9.62
CA GLN A 47 -11.21 -20.74 -9.45
C GLN A 47 -10.79 -22.11 -10.00
N ASN A 48 -10.05 -22.12 -11.10
CA ASN A 48 -9.51 -23.31 -11.78
C ASN A 48 -8.15 -23.72 -11.20
N GLY A 49 -7.51 -22.86 -10.40
CA GLY A 49 -6.26 -23.16 -9.71
C GLY A 49 -5.07 -23.34 -10.67
N THR A 50 -5.15 -22.79 -11.87
CA THR A 50 -4.08 -22.91 -12.87
C THR A 50 -3.01 -21.86 -12.64
N ILE A 51 -1.76 -22.26 -12.85
CA ILE A 51 -0.60 -21.38 -12.94
C ILE A 51 -0.15 -21.41 -14.39
N THR A 52 -0.26 -20.27 -15.06
CA THR A 52 0.02 -20.15 -16.49
C THR A 52 1.22 -19.25 -16.72
N SER A 53 2.05 -19.59 -17.70
CA SER A 53 3.13 -18.76 -18.20
C SER A 53 2.84 -18.25 -19.60
N TYR A 54 3.36 -17.07 -19.91
CA TYR A 54 3.30 -16.43 -21.22
C TYR A 54 4.65 -15.82 -21.57
N ASN A 55 5.22 -16.23 -22.70
CA ASN A 55 6.47 -15.70 -23.21
C ASN A 55 6.23 -14.40 -23.98
N LEU A 56 6.87 -13.31 -23.55
CA LEU A 56 6.71 -12.01 -24.17
C LEU A 56 7.40 -11.89 -25.54
N ALA A 57 8.32 -12.79 -25.90
CA ALA A 57 9.04 -12.73 -27.18
C ALA A 57 8.25 -13.31 -28.36
N ASP A 58 7.56 -14.43 -28.15
CA ASP A 58 6.84 -15.17 -29.21
C ASP A 58 5.33 -15.29 -28.95
N GLY A 59 4.84 -14.84 -27.79
CA GLY A 59 3.44 -14.93 -27.40
C GLY A 59 2.98 -16.33 -26.99
N ASN A 60 3.91 -17.26 -26.75
CA ASN A 60 3.58 -18.64 -26.38
C ASN A 60 3.03 -18.72 -24.95
N MET A 61 1.85 -19.31 -24.81
CA MET A 61 1.14 -19.49 -23.53
C MET A 61 1.11 -20.97 -23.14
N THR A 62 1.51 -21.29 -21.91
CA THR A 62 1.52 -22.67 -21.40
C THR A 62 1.04 -22.75 -19.95
N VAL A 63 0.22 -23.76 -19.65
CA VAL A 63 -0.16 -24.07 -18.27
C VAL A 63 0.98 -24.85 -17.62
N LEU A 64 1.59 -24.28 -16.58
CA LEU A 64 2.72 -24.89 -15.88
C LEU A 64 2.27 -25.89 -14.82
N SER A 65 1.21 -25.57 -14.11
CA SER A 65 0.70 -26.39 -13.02
C SER A 65 -0.77 -26.13 -12.78
N VAL A 66 -1.45 -27.15 -12.26
CA VAL A 66 -2.78 -27.01 -11.64
C VAL A 66 -2.61 -27.31 -10.15
N GLN A 67 -3.14 -26.44 -9.30
CA GLN A 67 -3.08 -26.55 -7.85
C GLN A 67 -4.52 -26.50 -7.30
N ASN A 68 -4.67 -26.76 -6.00
CA ASN A 68 -5.99 -26.67 -5.36
C ASN A 68 -6.42 -25.20 -5.26
N PRO A 69 -7.56 -24.80 -5.86
CA PRO A 69 -8.10 -23.46 -5.72
C PRO A 69 -8.65 -23.21 -4.30
N PRO A 70 -8.74 -21.95 -3.84
CA PRO A 70 -8.43 -20.73 -4.60
C PRO A 70 -6.96 -20.33 -4.58
N LEU A 71 -6.45 -19.86 -5.72
CA LEU A 71 -5.09 -19.31 -5.83
C LEU A 71 -5.10 -17.78 -5.81
N PHE A 72 -4.35 -17.21 -4.87
CA PHE A 72 -4.24 -15.76 -4.69
C PHE A 72 -2.98 -15.21 -5.37
N GLU A 73 -1.89 -15.04 -4.62
CA GLU A 73 -0.68 -14.39 -5.11
C GLU A 73 0.31 -15.38 -5.74
N ILE A 74 1.08 -14.90 -6.71
CA ILE A 74 2.27 -15.58 -7.23
C ILE A 74 3.42 -14.59 -7.22
N LYS A 75 4.60 -15.05 -6.80
CA LYS A 75 5.82 -14.25 -6.78
C LYS A 75 6.97 -15.04 -7.36
N ALA A 76 7.65 -14.46 -8.34
CA ALA A 76 8.91 -15.02 -8.82
C ALA A 76 10.01 -14.79 -7.77
N PHE A 77 10.75 -15.85 -7.47
CA PHE A 77 11.88 -15.81 -6.55
C PHE A 77 13.18 -16.13 -7.30
N ASP A 78 14.11 -15.20 -7.28
CA ASP A 78 15.48 -15.38 -7.76
C ASP A 78 16.42 -14.53 -6.90
N THR A 79 17.46 -15.15 -6.35
CA THR A 79 18.38 -14.51 -5.41
C THR A 79 19.18 -13.38 -6.04
N LYS A 80 19.36 -13.39 -7.37
CA LYS A 80 20.11 -12.36 -8.09
C LYS A 80 19.28 -11.14 -8.40
N SER A 81 17.97 -11.30 -8.61
CA SER A 81 17.03 -10.20 -8.88
C SER A 81 16.66 -9.39 -7.64
N GLN A 82 16.80 -9.97 -6.44
CA GLN A 82 16.49 -9.35 -5.15
C GLN A 82 17.72 -8.67 -4.53
N GLN A 83 18.42 -7.86 -5.32
CA GLN A 83 19.55 -7.09 -4.81
C GLN A 83 19.07 -5.79 -4.19
N ASP A 84 19.52 -5.54 -2.95
CA ASP A 84 19.27 -4.27 -2.28
C ASP A 84 19.90 -3.12 -3.06
N VAL A 85 19.19 -1.99 -3.10
CA VAL A 85 19.77 -0.75 -3.57
C VAL A 85 20.61 -0.16 -2.45
N VAL A 86 21.94 -0.19 -2.64
CA VAL A 86 22.95 0.30 -1.68
C VAL A 86 22.65 1.71 -1.13
N LEU A 87 21.96 2.55 -1.93
CA LEU A 87 21.64 3.94 -1.59
C LEU A 87 20.80 4.11 -0.31
N CYS A 88 20.00 3.11 0.10
CA CYS A 88 19.19 3.16 1.32
C CYS A 88 19.68 2.23 2.44
N GLN A 89 20.86 1.60 2.32
CA GLN A 89 21.35 0.63 3.31
C GLN A 89 21.99 1.26 4.55
N ASN A 90 22.39 2.53 4.51
CA ASN A 90 23.23 3.16 5.55
C ASN A 90 22.45 4.06 6.53
N ASP A 91 21.21 3.72 6.89
CA ASP A 91 20.40 4.48 7.88
C ASP A 91 20.38 6.00 7.64
N THR A 92 20.28 6.42 6.37
CA THR A 92 20.33 7.84 6.00
C THR A 92 19.07 8.60 6.40
N CYS A 93 17.98 7.90 6.69
CA CYS A 93 16.67 8.48 6.96
C CYS A 93 16.13 7.98 8.32
N PRO A 94 15.53 8.85 9.15
CA PRO A 94 15.03 8.45 10.47
C PRO A 94 13.91 7.39 10.40
N HIS A 95 13.03 7.48 9.40
CA HIS A 95 11.92 6.54 9.22
C HIS A 95 11.97 5.85 7.86
N LEU A 96 11.64 6.55 6.77
CA LEU A 96 11.49 5.96 5.45
C LEU A 96 12.49 6.55 4.45
N CYS A 97 13.23 5.67 3.75
CA CYS A 97 14.13 6.02 2.65
C CYS A 97 13.48 5.72 1.31
N LEU A 98 13.16 6.75 0.53
CA LEU A 98 12.49 6.62 -0.76
C LEU A 98 13.43 6.97 -1.91
N LEU A 99 13.53 6.06 -2.88
CA LEU A 99 14.22 6.31 -4.13
C LEU A 99 13.29 6.99 -5.12
N THR A 100 13.67 8.18 -5.56
CA THR A 100 12.92 8.97 -6.54
C THR A 100 13.59 8.90 -7.92
N VAL A 101 12.94 9.51 -8.93
CA VAL A 101 13.41 9.55 -10.31
C VAL A 101 14.87 10.02 -10.38
N GLY A 102 15.70 9.29 -11.11
CA GLY A 102 17.14 9.56 -11.20
C GLY A 102 17.97 9.04 -10.03
N ARG A 103 17.46 8.06 -9.25
CA ARG A 103 18.16 7.43 -8.11
C ARG A 103 18.50 8.42 -6.98
N LYS A 104 17.66 9.44 -6.76
CA LYS A 104 17.83 10.38 -5.67
C LYS A 104 17.11 9.87 -4.42
N VAL A 105 17.79 9.91 -3.28
CA VAL A 105 17.24 9.54 -1.98
C VAL A 105 16.45 10.72 -1.41
N VAL A 106 15.23 10.45 -0.97
CA VAL A 106 14.39 11.38 -0.22
C VAL A 106 13.94 10.69 1.06
N CYS A 107 14.12 11.37 2.20
CA CYS A 107 13.61 10.88 3.47
C CYS A 107 12.17 11.31 3.67
N ALA A 108 11.33 10.40 4.15
CA ALA A 108 9.96 10.66 4.54
C ALA A 108 9.71 10.16 5.96
N CYS A 109 8.79 10.82 6.66
CA CYS A 109 8.39 10.43 7.99
C CYS A 109 7.09 9.61 7.94
N ALA A 110 6.95 8.64 8.84
CA ALA A 110 5.69 7.97 9.10
C ALA A 110 4.58 8.98 9.44
N ASP A 111 3.33 8.56 9.23
CA ASP A 111 2.17 9.38 9.56
C ASP A 111 2.20 9.84 11.03
N GLY A 112 1.90 11.11 11.26
CA GLY A 112 1.97 11.71 12.60
C GLY A 112 3.37 12.19 13.01
N TYR A 113 4.35 12.21 12.10
CA TYR A 113 5.70 12.75 12.34
C TYR A 113 6.07 13.79 11.29
N GLU A 114 6.90 14.77 11.65
CA GLU A 114 7.32 15.86 10.76
C GLU A 114 8.79 16.27 11.01
N GLY A 115 9.38 16.98 10.06
CA GLY A 115 10.74 17.52 10.15
C GLY A 115 11.83 16.54 9.68
N THR A 116 13.08 16.99 9.71
CA THR A 116 14.24 16.22 9.20
C THR A 116 14.59 15.01 10.05
N ASN A 117 14.26 15.05 11.34
CA ASN A 117 14.51 13.97 12.29
C ASN A 117 13.27 13.14 12.60
N CYS A 118 12.16 13.38 11.88
CA CYS A 118 10.86 12.76 12.16
C CYS A 118 10.52 12.81 13.64
N THR A 119 10.38 14.02 14.16
CA THR A 119 9.81 14.20 15.50
C THR A 119 8.32 13.96 15.43
N GLU A 120 7.74 13.35 16.47
CA GLU A 120 6.29 13.26 16.58
C GLU A 120 5.73 14.64 16.31
N ARG A 121 4.73 14.70 15.43
CA ARG A 121 3.87 15.85 15.34
C ARG A 121 3.18 15.88 16.68
N ILE A 122 3.80 16.60 17.62
CA ILE A 122 3.14 17.05 18.82
C ILE A 122 1.94 17.77 18.23
N SER A 123 0.76 17.14 18.24
CA SER A 123 -0.50 17.84 18.04
C SER A 123 -0.40 18.95 19.08
N PRO A 124 -0.05 20.18 18.68
CA PRO A 124 0.08 21.22 19.66
C PRO A 124 -1.35 21.29 20.18
N THR A 125 -1.51 20.99 21.48
CA THR A 125 -2.72 21.19 22.29
C THR A 125 -3.95 21.45 21.45
N CYS A 126 -4.86 20.47 21.35
CA CYS A 126 -6.16 20.50 20.66
C CYS A 126 -6.58 21.90 20.21
N ARG A 127 -7.07 22.06 18.96
CA ARG A 127 -7.41 23.39 18.41
C ARG A 127 -8.11 24.23 19.48
N SER A 128 -7.97 25.56 19.50
CA SER A 128 -8.59 26.39 20.54
C SER A 128 -10.11 26.18 20.76
N THR A 129 -10.78 25.49 19.83
CA THR A 129 -12.18 25.04 19.86
C THR A 129 -12.37 23.61 20.38
N GLU A 130 -11.33 22.94 20.86
CA GLU A 130 -11.30 21.54 21.23
C GLU A 130 -10.69 21.35 22.63
N PHE A 131 -11.29 20.46 23.41
CA PHE A 131 -10.85 20.03 24.73
C PHE A 131 -10.07 18.72 24.63
N LYS A 132 -8.95 18.61 25.36
CA LYS A 132 -8.15 17.39 25.44
C LYS A 132 -8.62 16.53 26.62
N CYS A 133 -8.99 15.29 26.36
CA CYS A 133 -9.29 14.34 27.43
C CYS A 133 -8.07 14.15 28.36
N GLN A 134 -8.31 13.99 29.66
CA GLN A 134 -7.24 13.98 30.67
C GLN A 134 -6.30 12.77 30.53
N SER A 135 -6.86 11.59 30.25
CA SER A 135 -6.13 10.32 30.19
C SER A 135 -5.80 9.86 28.77
N SER A 136 -6.20 10.61 27.74
CA SER A 136 -5.95 10.23 26.35
C SER A 136 -5.53 11.42 25.48
N SER A 137 -4.85 11.15 24.37
CA SER A 137 -4.56 12.15 23.35
C SER A 137 -5.78 12.51 22.48
N LYS A 138 -7.00 12.09 22.87
CA LYS A 138 -8.24 12.41 22.17
C LYS A 138 -8.62 13.87 22.40
N CYS A 139 -8.86 14.59 21.31
CA CYS A 139 -9.46 15.93 21.31
C CYS A 139 -10.95 15.81 20.97
N ILE A 140 -11.80 16.49 21.73
CA ILE A 140 -13.24 16.62 21.46
C ILE A 140 -13.57 18.10 21.29
N HIS A 141 -14.67 18.45 20.62
CA HIS A 141 -15.06 19.86 20.48
C HIS A 141 -15.49 20.44 21.84
N HIS A 142 -15.23 21.72 22.10
CA HIS A 142 -15.62 22.38 23.35
C HIS A 142 -17.14 22.33 23.63
N SER A 143 -17.98 22.13 22.62
CA SER A 143 -19.43 21.95 22.79
C SER A 143 -19.84 20.61 23.39
N LEU A 144 -18.91 19.65 23.48
CA LEU A 144 -19.10 18.30 24.01
C LEU A 144 -18.52 18.16 25.43
N VAL A 145 -18.24 19.29 26.09
CA VAL A 145 -17.71 19.34 27.45
C VAL A 145 -18.87 19.76 28.36
N CYS A 146 -19.18 18.94 29.36
CA CYS A 146 -20.29 19.14 30.29
C CYS A 146 -21.65 19.16 29.57
N ASP A 147 -21.82 18.32 28.55
CA ASP A 147 -23.07 18.22 27.78
C ASP A 147 -23.99 17.10 28.28
N GLY A 148 -23.57 16.37 29.33
CA GLY A 148 -24.31 15.27 29.94
C GLY A 148 -24.03 13.91 29.33
N GLU A 149 -23.18 13.82 28.30
CA GLU A 149 -22.79 12.58 27.64
C GLU A 149 -21.26 12.38 27.69
N SER A 150 -20.82 11.16 27.96
CA SER A 150 -19.39 10.85 28.07
C SER A 150 -18.75 10.66 26.70
N HIS A 151 -17.96 11.64 26.27
CA HIS A 151 -17.19 11.60 25.02
C HIS A 151 -15.72 11.23 25.26
N CYS A 152 -15.17 11.47 26.44
CA CYS A 152 -13.85 10.95 26.82
C CYS A 152 -13.95 9.56 27.47
N ALA A 153 -13.00 8.67 27.15
CA ALA A 153 -12.99 7.31 27.70
C ALA A 153 -12.81 7.27 29.23
N ASP A 154 -12.28 8.34 29.80
CA ASP A 154 -12.08 8.55 31.24
C ASP A 154 -13.12 9.51 31.86
N ASN A 155 -14.16 9.89 31.11
CA ASN A 155 -15.21 10.83 31.53
C ASN A 155 -14.68 12.19 32.02
N SER A 156 -13.50 12.60 31.53
CA SER A 156 -12.84 13.85 31.94
C SER A 156 -13.53 15.10 31.43
N ASP A 157 -14.32 14.96 30.37
CA ASP A 157 -15.16 16.00 29.77
C ASP A 157 -16.38 16.39 30.62
N GLU A 158 -16.86 15.49 31.47
CA GLU A 158 -18.02 15.73 32.35
C GLU A 158 -17.62 16.04 33.80
N ALA A 159 -16.34 15.93 34.15
CA ALA A 159 -15.85 16.06 35.52
C ALA A 159 -15.83 17.49 36.08
N LEU A 160 -16.04 18.51 35.24
CA LEU A 160 -15.98 19.94 35.59
C LEU A 160 -17.30 20.68 35.32
N ALA A 161 -18.43 19.99 35.48
CA ALA A 161 -19.73 20.62 35.37
C ALA A 161 -19.94 21.64 36.53
N PRO A 162 -20.54 22.82 36.29
CA PRO A 162 -20.75 23.83 37.33
C PRO A 162 -21.68 23.42 38.49
N ASN A 163 -22.22 22.19 38.49
CA ASN A 163 -23.27 21.77 39.41
C ASN A 163 -23.09 20.35 40.00
N GLY A 164 -21.87 19.99 40.41
CA GLY A 164 -21.64 18.96 41.43
C GLY A 164 -21.84 17.50 41.01
#